data_AF-A0A2E8E1W4-F1
#
_entry.id   AF-A0A2E8E1W4-F1
#
_cell.length_a   1.000
_cell.length_b   1.000
_cell.length_c   1.000
_cell.angle_alpha   90.00
_cell.angle_beta   90.00
_cell.angle_gamma   90.00
#
_symmetry.space_group_name_H-M   'P 1'
#
loop_
_entity.id
_entity.type
_entity.pdbx_description
1 polymer ?
#
loop_
_entity_poly.entity_id
_entity_poly.type
_entity_poly.pdbx_seq_one_letter_code
_entity_poly.pdbx_strand_id
1 'polypeptide(L)' 'MHEQPTNPFHPGEILREEFLEPTGVSQADFARRIGWTRPGLNELIRGRRGITA' A
#
# COMPACT_ATOMS: atom_id res chain seq x y z
N MET A 1 -3.06 21.90 20.80
CA MET A 1 -3.82 20.68 20.48
C MET A 1 -3.24 20.18 19.17
N HIS A 2 -2.53 19.04 19.16
CA HIS A 2 -2.04 18.48 17.91
C HIS A 2 -3.22 17.77 17.24
N GLU A 3 -3.90 18.47 16.34
CA GLU A 3 -4.84 17.86 15.41
C GLU A 3 -4.05 16.94 14.48
N GLN A 4 -4.06 15.64 14.79
CA GLN A 4 -3.56 14.61 13.90
C GLN A 4 -4.42 14.62 12.63
N PRO A 5 -3.83 14.66 11.41
CA PRO A 5 -4.63 14.55 10.20
C PRO A 5 -5.37 13.21 10.20
N THR A 6 -6.58 13.18 9.64
CA THR A 6 -7.54 12.05 9.68
C THR A 6 -6.97 10.72 9.16
N ASN A 7 -5.77 10.73 8.55
CA ASN A 7 -4.94 9.54 8.38
C ASN A 7 -3.46 9.97 8.17
N PRO A 8 -2.56 9.87 9.16
CA PRO A 8 -1.16 10.30 8.99
C PRO A 8 -0.34 9.40 8.06
N PHE A 9 -0.85 8.19 7.71
CA PHE A 9 -0.13 7.20 6.92
C PHE A 9 -1.01 6.65 5.80
N HIS A 10 -0.56 6.74 4.54
CA HIS A 10 -1.32 6.16 3.44
C HIS A 10 -1.35 4.62 3.57
N PRO A 11 -2.49 3.94 3.32
CA PRO A 11 -2.58 2.48 3.46
C PRO A 11 -1.55 1.73 2.62
N GLY A 12 -1.14 2.30 1.48
CA GLY A 12 -0.07 1.72 0.67
C GLY A 12 1.34 1.84 1.28
N GLU A 13 1.61 2.85 2.09
CA GLU A 13 2.86 2.98 2.84
C GLU A 13 2.92 1.88 3.91
N ILE A 14 1.84 1.73 4.67
CA ILE A 14 1.69 0.67 5.68
C ILE A 14 1.85 -0.71 5.03
N LEU A 15 1.18 -0.97 3.90
CA LEU A 15 1.28 -2.25 3.21
C LEU A 15 2.74 -2.59 2.85
N ARG A 16 3.52 -1.60 2.40
CA ARG A 16 4.92 -1.81 2.03
C ARG A 16 5.78 -2.10 3.27
N GLU A 17 5.74 -1.21 4.24
CA GLU A 17 6.68 -1.18 5.37
C GLU A 17 6.38 -2.26 6.40
N GLU A 18 5.10 -2.54 6.66
CA GLU A 18 4.71 -3.48 7.72
C GLU A 18 4.47 -4.91 7.19
N PHE A 19 4.36 -5.10 5.87
CA PHE A 19 4.04 -6.42 5.30
C PHE A 19 5.00 -6.86 4.20
N LEU A 20 5.16 -6.08 3.12
CA LEU A 20 5.95 -6.53 1.96
C LEU A 20 7.44 -6.60 2.26
N GLU A 21 8.01 -5.56 2.87
CA GLU A 21 9.44 -5.50 3.20
C GLU A 21 9.85 -6.54 4.25
N PRO A 22 9.14 -6.70 5.39
CA PRO A 22 9.51 -7.70 6.41
C PRO A 22 9.40 -9.14 5.91
N THR A 23 8.50 -9.40 4.97
CA THR A 23 8.31 -10.74 4.40
C THR A 23 9.14 -11.00 3.14
N GLY A 24 9.85 -9.98 2.62
CA GLY A 24 10.60 -10.08 1.36
C GLY A 24 9.71 -10.33 0.13
N VAL A 25 8.41 -10.05 0.22
CA VAL A 25 7.46 -10.26 -0.87
C VAL A 25 7.51 -9.07 -1.83
N SER A 26 7.75 -9.35 -3.12
CA SER A 26 7.72 -8.31 -4.14
C SER A 26 6.29 -7.80 -4.38
N GLN A 27 6.15 -6.53 -4.75
CA GLN A 27 4.85 -5.98 -5.17
C GLN A 27 4.23 -6.78 -6.33
N ALA A 28 5.06 -7.28 -7.26
CA ALA A 28 4.57 -8.07 -8.39
C ALA A 28 3.96 -9.40 -7.92
N ASP A 29 4.63 -10.09 -6.98
CA ASP A 29 4.14 -11.33 -6.41
C ASP A 29 2.87 -11.11 -5.59
N PHE A 30 2.84 -10.06 -4.75
CA PHE A 30 1.66 -9.72 -3.97
C PHE A 30 0.47 -9.40 -4.88
N ALA A 31 0.66 -8.54 -5.89
CA ALA A 31 -0.36 -8.18 -6.87
C ALA A 31 -0.94 -9.44 -7.54
N ARG A 32 -0.08 -10.36 -8.00
CA ARG A 32 -0.49 -11.62 -8.61
C ARG A 32 -1.30 -12.49 -7.65
N ARG A 33 -0.92 -12.57 -6.36
CA ARG A 33 -1.63 -13.38 -5.35
C ARG A 33 -3.04 -12.88 -5.08
N ILE A 34 -3.25 -11.56 -5.08
CA ILE A 34 -4.56 -10.95 -4.78
C ILE A 34 -5.39 -10.62 -6.04
N GLY A 35 -4.91 -11.01 -7.23
CA GLY A 35 -5.61 -10.72 -8.50
C GLY A 35 -5.58 -9.25 -8.91
N TRP A 36 -4.61 -8.47 -8.43
CA TRP A 36 -4.42 -7.07 -8.82
C TRP A 36 -3.36 -6.88 -9.90
N THR A 37 -3.43 -5.74 -10.58
CA THR A 37 -2.37 -5.31 -11.49
C THR A 37 -1.22 -4.68 -10.69
N ARG A 38 0.02 -4.98 -11.08
CA ARG A 38 1.21 -4.36 -10.48
C ARG A 38 1.18 -2.82 -10.54
N PRO A 39 0.78 -2.16 -11.65
CA PRO A 39 0.69 -0.70 -11.70
C PRO A 39 -0.27 -0.12 -10.67
N GLY A 40 -1.47 -0.72 -10.51
CA GLY A 40 -2.46 -0.26 -9.53
C GLY A 40 -1.96 -0.41 -8.09
N LEU A 41 -1.31 -1.53 -7.78
CA LEU A 41 -0.67 -1.71 -6.48
C LEU A 41 0.45 -0.69 -6.22
N ASN A 42 1.27 -0.39 -7.23
CA ASN A 42 2.33 0.60 -7.11
C ASN A 42 1.78 2.03 -6.90
N GLU A 43 0.63 2.37 -7.49
CA GLU A 43 -0.04 3.65 -7.21
C GLU A 43 -0.58 3.73 -5.79
N LEU A 44 -1.16 2.64 -5.27
CA LEU A 44 -1.57 2.56 -3.87
C LEU A 44 -0.35 2.76 -2.95
N ILE A 45 0.74 2.02 -3.18
CA ILE A 45 1.97 2.12 -2.37
C ILE A 45 2.60 3.52 -2.43
N ARG A 46 2.49 4.22 -3.57
CA ARG A 46 3.01 5.58 -3.74
C ARG A 46 2.06 6.69 -3.28
N GLY A 47 0.94 6.36 -2.64
CA GLY A 47 -0.01 7.37 -2.18
C GLY A 47 -0.81 8.06 -3.29
N ARG A 48 -0.77 7.54 -4.52
CA ARG A 48 -1.41 8.17 -5.70
C ARG A 48 -2.82 7.67 -5.98
N ARG A 49 -3.27 6.65 -5.24
CA ARG A 49 -4.61 6.06 -5.34
C ARG A 49 -5.05 5.56 -3.97
N GLY A 50 -6.31 5.81 -3.61
CA GLY A 50 -6.96 5.23 -2.43
C GLY A 50 -7.56 3.84 -2.66
N ILE A 51 -7.98 3.19 -1.58
CA ILE A 51 -8.74 1.93 -1.63
C ILE A 51 -10.18 2.24 -2.08
N THR A 52 -10.67 1.50 -3.06
CA THR A 52 -12.06 1.57 -3.55
C THR A 52 -12.84 0.36 -3.02
N ALA A 53 -14.11 0.57 -2.66
CA ALA A 53 -15.04 -0.48 -2.21
C ALA A 53 -15.59 -1.32 -3.36
#